data_AF-A0A345YTF2-F1
#
_entry.id   AF-A0A345YTF2-F1
#
_cell.length_a   1.000
_cell.length_b   1.000
_cell.length_c   1.000
_cell.angle_alpha   90.00
_cell.angle_beta   90.00
_cell.angle_gamma   90.00
#
_symmetry.space_group_name_H-M   'P 1'
#
loop_
_entity.id
_entity.type
_entity.pdbx_description
1 polymer ?
#
loop_
_entity_poly.entity_id
_entity_poly.type
_entity_poly.pdbx_seq_one_letter_code
_entity_poly.pdbx_strand_id
1 'polypeptide(L)'
;MRIDDNTLREEVSDPAALAAWCAENPTDPRTVAYLRMLGRLDEAAIAGRDALEAPGLSPVMRAVRRTRYAHVLQWQGAFVPAEEQFDLAAEETGLEDPTSPSSLSVLAAVFQHRAKCRFEHALAARDEQREESAHGLWDAALEDARRALLMRERLGVAEQSVLASSRQTVARLERRDLTA
;
A
#
# COMPACT_ATOMS: atom_id res chain seq x y z
N MET A 1 -9.02 -5.28 13.78
CA MET A 1 -8.28 -5.52 12.52
C MET A 1 -6.93 -6.12 12.89
N ARG A 2 -6.62 -7.31 12.39
CA ARG A 2 -5.33 -7.98 12.57
C ARG A 2 -4.54 -7.85 11.26
N ILE A 3 -3.22 -7.80 11.31
CA ILE A 3 -2.37 -7.93 10.11
C ILE A 3 -1.89 -9.37 10.06
N ASP A 4 -2.07 -10.04 8.92
CA ASP A 4 -1.51 -11.36 8.70
C ASP A 4 0.01 -11.26 8.51
N ASP A 5 0.80 -12.00 9.29
CA ASP A 5 2.27 -11.87 9.29
C ASP A 5 2.94 -12.44 8.02
N ASN A 6 2.23 -13.28 7.25
CA ASN A 6 2.76 -13.90 6.04
C ASN A 6 2.58 -12.99 4.82
N THR A 7 1.39 -12.38 4.71
CA THR A 7 0.97 -11.57 3.57
C THR A 7 1.03 -10.07 3.86
N LEU A 8 1.12 -9.66 5.13
CA LEU A 8 1.02 -8.27 5.60
C LEU A 8 -0.31 -7.57 5.25
N ARG A 9 -1.35 -8.37 4.94
CA ARG A 9 -2.71 -7.93 4.60
C ARG A 9 -3.57 -7.76 5.84
N GLU A 10 -4.54 -6.86 5.76
CA GLU A 10 -5.51 -6.62 6.82
C GLU A 10 -6.60 -7.70 6.86
N GLU A 11 -6.87 -8.23 8.06
CA GLU A 11 -7.99 -9.12 8.34
C GLU A 11 -9.13 -8.39 9.05
N VAL A 12 -10.33 -8.56 8.49
CA VAL A 12 -11.58 -7.96 8.99
C VAL A 12 -12.23 -8.88 10.02
N SER A 13 -12.53 -8.34 11.20
CA SER A 13 -13.16 -9.08 12.30
C SER A 13 -14.67 -9.28 12.11
N ASP A 14 -15.34 -8.36 11.40
CA ASP A 14 -16.76 -8.44 11.07
C ASP A 14 -16.99 -8.05 9.60
N PRO A 15 -16.88 -9.01 8.67
CA PRO A 15 -17.10 -8.77 7.24
C PRO A 15 -18.52 -8.31 6.91
N ALA A 16 -19.52 -8.72 7.69
CA ALA A 16 -20.92 -8.40 7.42
C ALA A 16 -21.21 -6.92 7.70
N ALA A 17 -20.75 -6.41 8.86
CA ALA A 17 -20.86 -4.99 9.18
C ALA A 17 -20.11 -4.11 8.17
N LEU A 18 -18.92 -4.54 7.74
CA LEU A 18 -18.14 -3.79 6.76
C LEU A 18 -18.82 -3.77 5.37
N ALA A 19 -19.46 -4.88 4.98
CA ALA A 19 -20.22 -4.95 3.74
C ALA A 19 -21.46 -4.05 3.76
N ALA A 20 -22.21 -4.03 4.87
CA ALA A 20 -23.34 -3.12 5.06
C ALA A 20 -22.91 -1.66 4.98
N TRP A 21 -21.80 -1.30 5.64
CA TRP A 21 -21.24 0.04 5.57
C TRP A 21 -20.90 0.46 4.13
N CYS A 22 -20.31 -0.43 3.34
CA CYS A 22 -19.98 -0.15 1.93
C CYS A 22 -21.25 0.11 1.09
N ALA A 23 -22.33 -0.63 1.35
CA ALA A 23 -23.60 -0.45 0.66
C ALA A 23 -24.25 0.91 1.00
N GLU A 24 -24.09 1.37 2.24
CA GLU A 24 -24.59 2.68 2.68
C GLU A 24 -23.72 3.86 2.22
N ASN A 25 -22.44 3.62 1.89
CA ASN A 25 -21.46 4.65 1.58
C ASN A 25 -20.73 4.40 0.23
N PRO A 26 -21.43 4.19 -0.89
CA PRO A 26 -20.81 3.71 -2.14
C PRO A 26 -19.78 4.67 -2.73
N THR A 27 -19.92 5.98 -2.49
CA THR A 27 -19.02 7.02 -3.02
C THR A 27 -17.96 7.49 -2.02
N ASP A 28 -17.94 6.94 -0.80
CA ASP A 28 -16.93 7.31 0.20
C ASP A 28 -15.54 6.79 -0.23
N PRO A 29 -14.47 7.62 -0.21
CA PRO A 29 -13.13 7.18 -0.61
C PRO A 29 -12.55 6.00 0.19
N ARG A 30 -13.13 5.65 1.35
CA ARG A 30 -12.76 4.48 2.15
C ARG A 30 -13.33 3.18 1.60
N THR A 31 -14.42 3.24 0.82
CA THR A 31 -15.09 2.07 0.23
C THR A 31 -14.14 1.23 -0.62
N VAL A 32 -13.18 1.86 -1.31
CA VAL A 32 -12.10 1.15 -2.04
C VAL A 32 -11.34 0.19 -1.13
N ALA A 33 -10.89 0.66 0.03
CA ALA A 33 -10.11 -0.14 0.96
C ALA A 33 -10.95 -1.25 1.61
N TYR A 34 -12.22 -0.98 1.89
CA TYR A 34 -13.11 -1.95 2.53
C TYR A 34 -13.60 -3.04 1.58
N LEU A 35 -13.95 -2.69 0.33
CA LEU A 35 -14.24 -3.69 -0.71
C LEU A 35 -13.03 -4.61 -0.94
N ARG A 36 -11.81 -4.05 -0.97
CA ARG A 36 -10.57 -4.82 -1.03
C ARG A 36 -10.46 -5.80 0.14
N MET A 37 -10.63 -5.32 1.37
CA MET A 37 -10.56 -6.14 2.58
C MET A 37 -11.64 -7.25 2.63
N LEU A 38 -12.79 -7.03 1.96
CA LEU A 38 -13.85 -8.03 1.79
C LEU A 38 -13.58 -9.03 0.65
N GLY A 39 -12.47 -8.91 -0.07
CA GLY A 39 -12.16 -9.73 -1.24
C GLY A 39 -12.97 -9.39 -2.49
N ARG A 40 -13.75 -8.30 -2.47
CA ARG A 40 -14.55 -7.80 -3.61
C ARG A 40 -13.68 -6.95 -4.54
N LEU A 41 -12.62 -7.56 -5.08
CA LEU A 41 -11.51 -6.84 -5.72
C LEU A 41 -11.92 -6.11 -7.00
N ASP A 42 -12.81 -6.69 -7.81
CA ASP A 42 -13.26 -6.03 -9.05
C ASP A 42 -14.09 -4.78 -8.76
N GLU A 43 -14.97 -4.84 -7.76
CA GLU A 43 -15.73 -3.69 -7.30
C GLU A 43 -14.83 -2.62 -6.68
N ALA A 44 -13.82 -3.05 -5.90
CA ALA A 44 -12.82 -2.15 -5.35
C ALA A 44 -12.02 -1.45 -6.47
N ALA A 45 -11.72 -2.15 -7.56
CA ALA A 45 -10.97 -1.60 -8.69
C ALA A 45 -11.80 -0.58 -9.47
N ILE A 46 -13.10 -0.83 -9.67
CA ILE A 46 -14.03 0.15 -10.24
C ILE A 46 -14.09 1.39 -9.36
N ALA A 47 -14.39 1.23 -8.07
CA ALA A 47 -14.47 2.34 -7.12
C ALA A 47 -13.13 3.13 -7.02
N GLY A 48 -12.00 2.43 -7.14
CA GLY A 48 -10.66 3.05 -7.13
C GLY A 48 -10.41 3.96 -8.34
N ARG A 49 -10.84 3.54 -9.54
CA ARG A 49 -10.77 4.37 -10.75
C ARG A 49 -11.72 5.56 -10.68
N ASP A 50 -12.97 5.33 -10.29
CA ASP A 50 -13.97 6.41 -10.13
C ASP A 50 -13.49 7.46 -9.13
N ALA A 51 -12.87 7.03 -8.02
CA ALA A 51 -12.29 7.93 -7.04
C ALA A 51 -11.14 8.77 -7.63
N LEU A 52 -10.37 8.27 -8.59
CA LEU A 52 -9.28 9.04 -9.22
C LEU A 52 -9.78 10.06 -10.24
N GLU A 53 -10.94 9.82 -10.84
CA GLU A 53 -11.56 10.71 -11.83
C GLU A 53 -12.32 11.89 -11.20
N ALA A 54 -12.51 11.87 -9.87
CA ALA A 54 -13.20 12.96 -9.17
C ALA A 54 -12.53 14.32 -9.43
N PRO A 55 -13.31 15.37 -9.77
CA PRO A 55 -12.76 16.69 -10.04
C PRO A 55 -12.22 17.36 -8.77
N GLY A 56 -11.26 18.27 -8.94
CA GLY A 56 -10.77 19.13 -7.85
C GLY A 56 -9.86 18.45 -6.82
N LEU A 57 -9.32 17.28 -7.11
CA LEU A 57 -8.34 16.64 -6.22
C LEU A 57 -7.01 17.41 -6.20
N SER A 58 -6.57 17.78 -5.01
CA SER A 58 -5.18 18.20 -4.81
C SER A 58 -4.22 17.04 -5.11
N PRO A 59 -2.95 17.31 -5.46
CA PRO A 59 -1.97 16.26 -5.71
C PRO A 59 -1.84 15.26 -4.55
N VAL A 60 -1.77 15.74 -3.31
CA VAL A 60 -1.69 14.87 -2.11
C VAL A 60 -2.94 13.98 -1.96
N MET A 61 -4.14 14.50 -2.25
CA MET A 61 -5.35 13.69 -2.25
C MET A 61 -5.33 12.63 -3.35
N ARG A 62 -4.81 12.97 -4.53
CA ARG A 62 -4.65 12.03 -5.64
C ARG A 62 -3.64 10.93 -5.29
N ALA A 63 -2.52 11.27 -4.65
CA ALA A 63 -1.54 10.30 -4.14
C ALA A 63 -2.19 9.27 -3.19
N VAL A 64 -3.01 9.74 -2.23
CA VAL A 64 -3.75 8.86 -1.31
C VAL A 64 -4.70 7.93 -2.06
N ARG A 65 -5.44 8.44 -3.05
CA ARG A 65 -6.38 7.64 -3.84
C ARG A 65 -5.65 6.63 -4.74
N ARG A 66 -4.54 7.03 -5.38
CA ARG A 66 -3.68 6.14 -6.17
C ARG A 66 -3.13 5.01 -5.32
N THR A 67 -2.65 5.30 -4.11
CA THR A 67 -2.16 4.30 -3.15
C THR A 67 -3.25 3.26 -2.82
N ARG A 68 -4.50 3.69 -2.64
CA ARG A 68 -5.62 2.77 -2.39
C ARG A 68 -5.94 1.90 -3.61
N TYR A 69 -5.93 2.48 -4.81
CA TYR A 69 -6.13 1.72 -6.04
C TYR A 69 -4.99 0.73 -6.29
N ALA A 70 -3.74 1.13 -6.06
CA ALA A 70 -2.55 0.29 -6.13
C ALA A 70 -2.66 -0.94 -5.22
N HIS A 71 -3.17 -0.78 -4.00
CA HIS A 71 -3.44 -1.91 -3.11
C HIS A 71 -4.46 -2.91 -3.67
N VAL A 72 -5.47 -2.44 -4.40
CA VAL A 72 -6.45 -3.34 -5.04
C VAL A 72 -5.73 -4.18 -6.10
N LEU A 73 -4.95 -3.53 -6.96
CA LEU A 73 -4.15 -4.18 -8.01
C LEU A 73 -3.16 -5.20 -7.41
N GLN A 74 -2.48 -4.82 -6.33
CA GLN A 74 -1.62 -5.74 -5.57
C GLN A 74 -2.40 -6.98 -5.12
N TRP A 75 -3.57 -6.80 -4.51
CA TRP A 75 -4.35 -7.93 -4.00
C TRP A 75 -4.92 -8.82 -5.12
N GLN A 76 -5.10 -8.27 -6.32
CA GLN A 76 -5.42 -9.01 -7.55
C GLN A 76 -4.21 -9.76 -8.14
N GLY A 77 -2.99 -9.54 -7.63
CA GLY A 77 -1.76 -10.07 -8.21
C GLY A 77 -1.25 -9.28 -9.42
N ALA A 78 -1.87 -8.15 -9.74
CA ALA A 78 -1.43 -7.24 -10.80
C ALA A 78 -0.30 -6.33 -10.30
N PHE A 79 0.84 -6.93 -9.94
CA PHE A 79 1.94 -6.25 -9.26
C PHE A 79 2.57 -5.11 -10.08
N VAL A 80 2.83 -5.32 -11.38
CA VAL A 80 3.42 -4.28 -12.23
C VAL A 80 2.52 -3.03 -12.32
N PRO A 81 1.22 -3.14 -12.66
CA PRO A 81 0.30 -2.00 -12.58
C PRO A 81 0.18 -1.38 -11.19
N ALA A 82 0.26 -2.18 -10.12
CA ALA A 82 0.22 -1.66 -8.75
C ALA A 82 1.44 -0.78 -8.45
N GLU A 83 2.64 -1.24 -8.83
CA GLU A 83 3.90 -0.50 -8.67
C GLU A 83 3.87 0.83 -9.44
N GLU A 84 3.37 0.84 -10.68
CA GLU A 84 3.18 2.08 -11.46
C GLU A 84 2.27 3.08 -10.73
N GLN A 85 1.19 2.61 -10.11
CA GLN A 85 0.31 3.50 -9.33
C GLN A 85 0.99 4.03 -8.07
N PHE A 86 1.85 3.26 -7.42
CA PHE A 86 2.65 3.76 -6.29
C PHE A 86 3.71 4.77 -6.72
N ASP A 87 4.35 4.57 -7.87
CA ASP A 87 5.32 5.52 -8.42
C ASP A 87 4.67 6.87 -8.72
N LEU A 88 3.53 6.84 -9.42
CA LEU A 88 2.71 8.04 -9.65
C LEU A 88 2.24 8.67 -8.33
N ALA A 89 1.87 7.88 -7.33
CA ALA A 89 1.50 8.40 -6.03
C ALA A 89 2.66 9.14 -5.34
N ALA A 90 3.89 8.62 -5.45
CA ALA A 90 5.08 9.27 -4.90
C ALA A 90 5.36 10.61 -5.61
N GLU A 91 5.26 10.65 -6.93
CA GLU A 91 5.43 11.88 -7.72
C GLU A 91 4.43 12.97 -7.31
N GLU A 92 3.15 12.61 -7.13
CA GLU A 92 2.09 13.55 -6.74
C GLU A 92 2.33 14.20 -5.37
N THR A 93 3.03 13.52 -4.46
CA THR A 93 3.42 14.14 -3.16
C THR A 93 4.43 15.28 -3.32
N GLY A 94 5.12 15.35 -4.46
CA GLY A 94 6.13 16.36 -4.75
C GLY A 94 5.62 17.61 -5.47
N LEU A 95 4.37 17.63 -5.94
CA LEU A 95 3.88 18.66 -6.88
C LEU A 95 3.44 19.98 -6.23
N GLU A 96 3.13 20.00 -4.94
CA GLU A 96 2.63 21.20 -4.23
C GLU A 96 3.63 21.69 -3.19
N ASP A 97 3.58 21.16 -1.97
CA ASP A 97 4.60 21.38 -0.95
C ASP A 97 5.25 20.04 -0.57
N PRO A 98 6.38 19.66 -1.20
CA PRO A 98 7.07 18.40 -0.94
C PRO A 98 7.63 18.30 0.49
N THR A 99 7.75 19.42 1.20
CA THR A 99 8.34 19.48 2.53
C THR A 99 7.30 19.57 3.65
N SER A 100 6.02 19.74 3.30
CA SER A 100 4.96 19.76 4.30
C SER A 100 4.90 18.43 5.07
N PRO A 101 4.57 18.46 6.38
CA PRO A 101 4.33 17.25 7.15
C PRO A 101 3.33 16.30 6.48
N SER A 102 2.28 16.85 5.84
CA SER A 102 1.25 16.06 5.15
C SER A 102 1.80 15.31 3.93
N SER A 103 2.52 16.00 3.04
CA SER A 103 3.12 15.37 1.85
C SER A 103 4.12 14.29 2.24
N LEU A 104 4.98 14.59 3.23
CA LEU A 104 5.97 13.62 3.71
C LEU A 104 5.31 12.42 4.40
N SER A 105 4.21 12.62 5.13
CA SER A 105 3.45 11.53 5.75
C SER A 105 2.82 10.61 4.70
N VAL A 106 2.25 11.19 3.64
CA VAL A 106 1.70 10.43 2.52
C VAL A 106 2.81 9.71 1.75
N LEU A 107 3.94 10.36 1.49
CA LEU A 107 5.07 9.73 0.80
C LEU A 107 5.65 8.56 1.61
N ALA A 108 5.77 8.69 2.93
CA ALA A 108 6.17 7.58 3.80
C ALA A 108 5.15 6.41 3.75
N ALA A 109 3.86 6.71 3.68
CA ALA A 109 2.82 5.70 3.48
C ALA A 109 2.95 5.01 2.10
N VAL A 110 3.15 5.77 1.03
CA VAL A 110 3.38 5.25 -0.32
C VAL A 110 4.57 4.29 -0.32
N PHE A 111 5.72 4.66 0.25
CA PHE A 111 6.87 3.77 0.32
C PHE A 111 6.60 2.50 1.12
N GLN A 112 5.94 2.57 2.27
CA GLN A 112 5.59 1.35 3.02
C GLN A 112 4.69 0.42 2.20
N HIS A 113 3.72 0.97 1.48
CA HIS A 113 2.77 0.18 0.71
C HIS A 113 3.40 -0.41 -0.56
N ARG A 114 4.25 0.36 -1.25
CA ARG A 114 5.06 -0.13 -2.38
C ARG A 114 6.01 -1.24 -1.94
N ALA A 115 6.62 -1.12 -0.75
CA ALA A 115 7.44 -2.18 -0.17
C ALA A 115 6.65 -3.49 0.01
N LYS A 116 5.43 -3.42 0.55
CA LYS A 116 4.57 -4.61 0.70
C LYS A 116 4.18 -5.22 -0.66
N CYS A 117 3.88 -4.39 -1.65
CA CYS A 117 3.58 -4.86 -3.01
C CYS A 117 4.77 -5.59 -3.63
N ARG A 118 5.97 -4.99 -3.57
CA ARG A 118 7.21 -5.59 -4.08
C ARG A 118 7.59 -6.88 -3.34
N PHE A 119 7.29 -6.94 -2.04
CA PHE A 119 7.46 -8.15 -1.25
C PHE A 119 6.56 -9.29 -1.75
N GLU A 120 5.25 -9.04 -1.92
CA GLU A 120 4.33 -10.03 -2.47
C GLU A 120 4.72 -10.43 -3.90
N HIS A 121 5.17 -9.48 -4.72
CA HIS A 121 5.68 -9.74 -6.06
C HIS A 121 6.95 -10.62 -6.03
N ALA A 122 7.86 -10.39 -5.08
CA ALA A 122 9.05 -11.23 -4.89
C ALA A 122 8.67 -12.67 -4.53
N LEU A 123 7.67 -12.85 -3.66
CA LEU A 123 7.16 -14.18 -3.31
C LEU A 123 6.56 -14.88 -4.54
N ALA A 124 5.72 -14.20 -5.32
CA ALA A 124 5.15 -14.74 -6.54
C ALA A 124 6.22 -15.11 -7.59
N ALA A 125 7.23 -14.25 -7.77
CA ALA A 125 8.35 -14.53 -8.67
C ALA A 125 9.14 -15.77 -8.24
N ARG A 126 9.32 -15.98 -6.94
CA ARG A 126 9.96 -17.18 -6.39
C ARG A 126 9.11 -18.44 -6.62
N ASP A 127 7.81 -18.36 -6.40
CA ASP A 127 6.88 -19.47 -6.66
C ASP A 127 6.88 -19.87 -8.15
N GLU A 128 7.16 -18.91 -9.04
CA GLU A 128 7.40 -19.11 -10.47
C GLU A 128 8.86 -19.48 -10.84
N GLN A 129 9.73 -19.72 -9.86
CA GLN A 129 11.14 -20.08 -10.02
C GLN A 129 12.00 -19.01 -10.72
N ARG A 130 11.63 -17.74 -10.62
CA ARG A 130 12.37 -16.58 -11.17
C ARG A 130 13.25 -15.90 -10.10
N GLU A 131 14.25 -16.64 -9.61
CA GLU A 131 15.08 -16.25 -8.45
C GLU A 131 15.74 -14.87 -8.58
N GLU A 132 16.32 -14.55 -9.73
CA GLU A 132 16.96 -13.22 -9.94
C GLU A 132 15.95 -12.08 -9.80
N SER A 133 14.74 -12.26 -10.34
CA SER A 133 13.66 -11.29 -10.20
C SER A 133 13.19 -11.18 -8.75
N ALA A 134 13.02 -12.32 -8.07
CA ALA A 134 12.62 -12.36 -6.67
C ALA A 134 13.62 -11.61 -5.77
N HIS A 135 14.92 -11.81 -5.98
CA HIS A 135 15.97 -11.08 -5.26
C HIS A 135 15.91 -9.56 -5.50
N GLY A 136 15.81 -9.13 -6.76
CA GLY A 136 15.73 -7.71 -7.09
C GLY A 136 14.51 -7.02 -6.48
N LEU A 137 13.34 -7.69 -6.55
CA LEU A 137 12.10 -7.20 -5.95
C LEU A 137 12.18 -7.11 -4.42
N TRP A 138 12.81 -8.09 -3.79
CA TRP A 138 13.00 -8.10 -2.35
C TRP A 138 13.91 -6.96 -1.87
N ASP A 139 15.01 -6.70 -2.59
CA ASP A 139 15.92 -5.60 -2.27
C ASP A 139 15.25 -4.24 -2.45
N ALA A 140 14.48 -4.07 -3.52
CA ALA A 140 13.68 -2.86 -3.74
C ALA A 140 12.60 -2.68 -2.65
N ALA A 141 11.96 -3.77 -2.21
CA ALA A 141 11.01 -3.75 -1.10
C ALA A 141 11.67 -3.28 0.21
N LEU A 142 12.85 -3.81 0.54
CA LEU A 142 13.58 -3.45 1.75
C LEU A 142 14.04 -1.99 1.72
N GLU A 143 14.49 -1.49 0.57
CA GLU A 143 14.86 -0.10 0.39
C GLU A 143 13.68 0.85 0.68
N ASP A 144 12.51 0.56 0.12
CA ASP A 144 11.30 1.34 0.36
C ASP A 144 10.83 1.29 1.81
N ALA A 145 10.86 0.10 2.43
CA ALA A 145 10.48 -0.05 3.83
C ALA A 145 11.39 0.78 4.75
N ARG A 146 12.70 0.80 4.47
CA ARG A 146 13.68 1.61 5.20
C ARG A 146 13.47 3.10 4.98
N ARG A 147 13.17 3.54 3.76
CA ARG A 147 12.81 4.94 3.48
C ARG A 147 11.57 5.37 4.27
N ALA A 148 10.52 4.56 4.25
CA ALA A 148 9.29 4.83 4.99
C ALA A 148 9.55 4.96 6.50
N LEU A 149 10.33 4.04 7.08
CA LEU A 149 10.69 4.08 8.50
C LEU A 149 11.51 5.34 8.83
N LEU A 150 12.56 5.63 8.04
CA LEU A 150 13.42 6.79 8.23
C LEU A 150 12.62 8.10 8.23
N MET A 151 11.70 8.26 7.27
CA MET A 151 10.85 9.44 7.18
C MET A 151 9.99 9.60 8.44
N ARG A 152 9.35 8.52 8.91
CA ARG A 152 8.48 8.58 10.09
C ARG A 152 9.24 8.87 11.38
N GLU A 153 10.44 8.29 11.53
CA GLU A 153 11.29 8.52 12.71
C GLU A 153 11.86 9.94 12.74
N ARG A 154 12.29 10.46 11.59
CA ARG A 154 12.92 11.80 11.53
C ARG A 154 11.94 12.95 11.57
N LEU A 155 10.73 12.76 11.06
CA LEU A 155 9.75 13.83 10.96
C LEU A 155 8.85 13.92 12.19
N GLY A 156 8.79 12.88 13.03
CA GLY A 156 7.94 12.86 14.22
C GLY A 156 6.43 12.94 13.92
N VAL A 157 6.05 12.66 12.66
CA VAL A 157 4.67 12.82 12.14
C VAL A 157 3.83 11.54 12.25
N ALA A 158 4.36 10.49 12.88
CA ALA A 158 3.72 9.19 12.93
C ALA A 158 3.34 8.79 14.37
N GLU A 159 2.09 8.37 14.52
CA GLU A 159 1.61 7.66 15.71
C GLU A 159 2.48 6.42 16.00
N GLN A 160 2.59 6.04 17.28
CA GLN A 160 3.42 4.92 17.71
C GLN A 160 3.04 3.59 17.01
N SER A 161 1.75 3.41 16.71
CA SER A 161 1.25 2.24 15.96
C SER A 161 1.77 2.17 14.52
N VAL A 162 1.89 3.32 13.86
CA VAL A 162 2.41 3.42 12.49
C VAL A 162 3.92 3.17 12.47
N LEU A 163 4.66 3.70 13.46
CA LEU A 163 6.07 3.39 13.67
C LEU A 163 6.30 1.90 13.92
N ALA A 164 5.49 1.28 14.79
CA ALA A 164 5.56 -0.16 15.06
C ALA A 164 5.33 -0.98 13.78
N SER A 165 4.32 -0.64 12.98
CA SER A 165 4.05 -1.30 11.69
C SER A 165 5.21 -1.15 10.69
N SER A 166 5.87 0.02 10.67
CA SER A 166 7.04 0.27 9.82
C SER A 166 8.21 -0.61 10.21
N ARG A 167 8.50 -0.70 11.51
CA ARG A 167 9.57 -1.57 12.05
C ARG A 167 9.28 -3.04 11.80
N GLN A 168 8.04 -3.49 11.97
CA GLN A 168 7.62 -4.84 11.63
C GLN A 168 7.86 -5.15 10.14
N THR A 169 7.54 -4.21 9.25
CA THR A 169 7.75 -4.37 7.79
C THR A 169 9.25 -4.51 7.46
N VAL A 170 10.10 -3.64 8.03
CA VAL A 170 11.56 -3.73 7.84
C VAL A 170 12.09 -5.06 8.38
N ALA A 171 11.75 -5.42 9.62
CA ALA A 171 12.20 -6.67 10.23
C ALA A 171 11.76 -7.89 9.41
N ARG A 172 10.54 -7.89 8.87
CA ARG A 172 10.03 -8.98 8.00
C ARG A 172 10.89 -9.14 6.75
N LEU A 173 11.29 -8.04 6.13
CA LEU A 173 12.10 -8.02 4.90
C LEU A 173 13.58 -8.34 5.18
N GLU A 174 14.11 -7.94 6.33
CA GLU A 174 15.50 -8.22 6.71
C GLU A 174 15.78 -9.70 6.97
N ARG A 175 14.78 -10.48 7.39
CA ARG A 175 14.94 -11.93 7.58
C ARG A 175 15.40 -12.65 6.31
N ARG A 176 15.10 -12.10 5.11
CA ARG A 176 15.44 -12.70 3.81
C ARG A 176 15.16 -14.20 3.79
N ASP A 177 13.95 -14.59 4.19
CA ASP A 177 13.45 -15.98 4.09
C ASP A 177 13.17 -16.33 2.61
N LEU A 178 14.21 -16.23 1.78
CA LEU A 178 14.23 -16.61 0.38
C LEU A 178 14.59 -18.09 0.23
N THR A 179 15.20 -18.69 1.25
CA THR A 179 15.56 -20.11 1.29
C THR A 179 14.48 -20.95 1.98
N ALA A 180 13.75 -21.75 1.21
CA ALA A 180 13.14 -23.00 1.66
C ALA A 180 13.60 -24.11 0.72
#